data_AF-A0AB40CZQ2-F1
#
_entry.id   AF-A0AB40CZQ2-F1
#
_cell.length_a   1.000
_cell.length_b   1.000
_cell.length_c   1.000
_cell.angle_alpha   90.00
_cell.angle_beta   90.00
_cell.angle_gamma   90.00
#
_symmetry.space_group_name_H-M   'P 1'
#
loop_
_entity.id
_entity.type
_entity.pdbx_description
1 polymer ?
#
loop_
_entity_poly.entity_id
_entity_poly.type
_entity_poly.pdbx_seq_one_letter_code
_entity_poly.pdbx_strand_id
1 'polypeptide(L)'
;MEVDGFMEYVDEASFFKNEYDTKLGNLMDHYEIKTEAEILSGSIMKASKSFNRYKDGEALMLAVRSLRKETRGWFNEKRHDDEDEDDAFAKASAWYHVTYHPDYWGIYNEELNRPHFLSFAWCVYDKLIVIKQKNMRMRRAAESLQRRMQSSLHIR
;
A
#
# COMPACT_ATOMS: atom_id res chain seq x y z
N MET A 1 7.81 1.42 8.72
CA MET A 1 6.56 2.22 8.72
C MET A 1 5.62 1.69 9.80
N GLU A 2 6.20 1.03 10.80
CA GLU A 2 5.46 0.27 11.79
C GLU A 2 4.91 1.21 12.85
N VAL A 3 3.66 0.96 13.24
CA VAL A 3 2.92 1.60 14.31
C VAL A 3 2.57 0.50 15.30
N ASP A 4 2.58 0.79 16.60
CA ASP A 4 2.22 -0.20 17.61
C ASP A 4 0.83 -0.81 17.34
N GLY A 5 0.65 -2.09 17.67
CA GLY A 5 -0.60 -2.82 17.39
C GLY A 5 -0.86 -3.22 15.94
N PHE A 6 -0.01 -2.83 14.96
CA PHE A 6 -0.27 -3.16 13.54
C PHE A 6 -0.37 -4.65 13.23
N MET A 7 0.29 -5.50 14.02
CA MET A 7 0.29 -6.95 13.83
C MET A 7 -1.12 -7.55 13.95
N GLU A 8 -2.02 -6.93 14.72
CA GLU A 8 -3.41 -7.38 14.89
C GLU A 8 -4.23 -7.28 13.60
N TYR A 9 -3.77 -6.46 12.65
CA TYR A 9 -4.42 -6.22 11.36
C TYR A 9 -3.71 -6.90 10.19
N VAL A 10 -2.63 -7.64 10.43
CA VAL A 10 -1.81 -8.25 9.35
C VAL A 10 -2.58 -9.30 8.56
N ASP A 11 -3.38 -10.14 9.23
CA ASP A 11 -4.18 -11.17 8.56
C ASP A 11 -5.26 -10.54 7.66
N GLU A 12 -5.91 -9.48 8.14
CA GLU A 12 -6.87 -8.69 7.36
C GLU A 12 -6.23 -7.99 6.17
N ALA A 13 -5.09 -7.34 6.43
CA ALA A 13 -4.32 -6.67 5.39
C ALA A 13 -3.89 -7.68 4.31
N SER A 14 -3.53 -8.90 4.70
CA SER A 14 -3.17 -9.97 3.77
C SER A 14 -4.36 -10.42 2.93
N PHE A 15 -5.54 -10.55 3.53
CA PHE A 15 -6.77 -10.85 2.81
C PHE A 15 -7.09 -9.76 1.77
N PHE A 16 -7.12 -8.49 2.17
CA PHE A 16 -7.40 -7.39 1.24
C PHE A 16 -6.30 -7.19 0.18
N LYS A 17 -5.04 -7.47 0.52
CA LYS A 17 -3.93 -7.48 -0.45
C LYS A 17 -4.19 -8.51 -1.56
N ASN A 18 -4.59 -9.73 -1.18
CA ASN A 18 -4.89 -10.79 -2.15
C ASN A 18 -6.08 -10.43 -3.04
N GLU A 19 -7.15 -9.88 -2.46
CA GLU A 19 -8.34 -9.42 -3.22
C GLU A 19 -7.98 -8.29 -4.20
N TYR A 20 -7.20 -7.32 -3.75
CA TYR A 20 -6.72 -6.22 -4.59
C TYR A 20 -5.88 -6.72 -5.76
N ASP A 21 -4.90 -7.57 -5.47
CA ASP A 21 -3.98 -8.10 -6.46
C ASP A 21 -4.69 -8.95 -7.51
N THR A 22 -5.64 -9.78 -7.07
CA THR A 22 -6.46 -10.59 -7.95
C THR A 22 -7.24 -9.71 -8.93
N LYS A 23 -7.91 -8.66 -8.42
CA LYS A 23 -8.68 -7.73 -9.26
C LYS A 23 -7.80 -6.92 -10.20
N LEU A 24 -6.66 -6.41 -9.71
CA LEU A 24 -5.74 -5.64 -10.54
C LEU A 24 -5.13 -6.51 -11.64
N GLY A 25 -4.69 -7.73 -11.29
CA GLY A 25 -4.15 -8.69 -12.24
C GLY A 25 -5.18 -9.10 -13.29
N ASN A 26 -6.46 -9.26 -12.91
CA ASN A 26 -7.53 -9.55 -13.88
C ASN A 26 -7.76 -8.38 -14.86
N LEU A 27 -7.65 -7.13 -14.40
CA LEU A 27 -7.68 -5.96 -15.29
C LEU A 27 -6.47 -5.96 -16.23
N MET A 28 -5.28 -6.25 -15.71
CA MET A 28 -4.07 -6.33 -16.52
C MET A 28 -4.18 -7.40 -17.61
N ASP A 29 -4.65 -8.59 -17.26
CA ASP A 29 -4.82 -9.69 -18.23
C ASP A 29 -5.90 -9.37 -19.27
N HIS A 30 -7.03 -8.79 -18.86
CA HIS A 30 -8.12 -8.44 -19.78
C HIS A 30 -7.70 -7.43 -20.85
N TYR A 31 -6.86 -6.47 -20.49
CA TYR A 31 -6.36 -5.44 -21.40
C TYR A 31 -4.94 -5.72 -21.93
N GLU A 32 -4.40 -6.91 -21.68
CA GLU A 32 -3.07 -7.37 -22.07
C GLU A 32 -1.93 -6.43 -21.61
N ILE A 33 -2.08 -5.81 -20.44
CA ILE A 33 -1.09 -4.93 -19.83
C ILE A 33 -0.10 -5.75 -19.01
N LYS A 34 1.19 -5.50 -19.24
CA LYS A 34 2.25 -6.34 -18.66
C LYS A 34 2.71 -5.88 -17.29
N THR A 35 2.63 -4.58 -17.02
CA THR A 35 3.22 -4.01 -15.82
C THR A 35 2.24 -3.18 -15.02
N GLU A 36 2.40 -3.24 -13.71
CA GLU A 36 1.64 -2.43 -12.76
C GLU A 36 1.83 -0.92 -13.03
N ALA A 37 3.04 -0.50 -13.41
CA ALA A 37 3.33 0.90 -13.72
C ALA A 37 2.52 1.42 -14.92
N GLU A 38 2.33 0.60 -15.96
CA GLU A 38 1.54 0.99 -17.14
C GLU A 38 0.06 1.17 -16.80
N ILE A 39 -0.54 0.20 -16.10
CA ILE A 39 -1.97 0.26 -15.74
C ILE A 39 -2.26 1.41 -14.76
N LEU A 40 -1.37 1.71 -13.81
CA LEU A 40 -1.57 2.78 -12.85
C LEU A 40 -1.31 4.18 -13.41
N SER A 41 -0.35 4.31 -14.34
CA SER A 41 -0.03 5.59 -14.98
C SER A 41 -0.95 5.90 -16.17
N GLY A 42 -1.65 4.90 -16.70
CA GLY A 42 -2.38 5.00 -17.97
C GLY A 42 -1.46 5.13 -19.19
N SER A 43 -0.14 5.05 -19.01
CA SER A 43 0.86 5.18 -20.09
C SER A 43 1.18 3.81 -20.67
N ILE A 44 0.27 3.27 -21.48
CA ILE A 44 0.41 1.95 -22.10
C ILE A 44 1.36 2.04 -23.30
N MET A 45 2.54 1.44 -23.18
CA MET A 45 3.59 1.52 -24.21
C MET A 45 3.40 0.50 -25.33
N LYS A 46 2.96 -0.72 -24.99
CA LYS A 46 2.66 -1.80 -25.93
C LYS A 46 1.19 -2.18 -25.84
N ALA A 47 0.32 -1.34 -26.41
CA ALA A 47 -1.06 -1.73 -26.66
C ALA A 47 -1.06 -2.91 -27.64
N SER A 48 -1.78 -3.98 -27.32
CA SER A 48 -2.04 -5.08 -28.25
C SER A 48 -2.77 -4.56 -29.48
N LYS A 49 -2.77 -5.33 -30.58
CA LYS A 49 -3.48 -4.94 -31.81
C LYS A 49 -4.99 -4.74 -31.60
N SER A 50 -5.55 -5.32 -30.54
CA SER A 50 -6.97 -5.21 -30.15
C SER A 50 -7.26 -4.05 -29.19
N PHE A 51 -6.26 -3.46 -28.53
CA PHE A 51 -6.47 -2.40 -27.55
C PHE A 51 -6.67 -1.04 -28.22
N ASN A 52 -7.89 -0.51 -28.12
CA ASN A 52 -8.21 0.84 -28.54
C ASN A 52 -7.88 1.83 -27.42
N ARG A 53 -6.71 2.47 -27.53
CA ARG A 53 -6.19 3.43 -26.52
C ARG A 53 -7.18 4.50 -26.06
N TYR A 54 -8.12 4.92 -26.91
CA TYR A 54 -9.10 5.94 -26.55
C TYR A 54 -10.25 5.35 -25.72
N LYS A 55 -10.95 4.33 -26.24
CA LYS A 55 -12.12 3.75 -25.56
C LYS A 55 -11.74 2.82 -24.40
N ASP A 56 -10.79 1.93 -24.65
CA ASP A 56 -10.37 0.93 -23.66
C ASP A 56 -9.47 1.57 -22.60
N GLY A 57 -8.71 2.60 -22.96
CA GLY A 57 -7.92 3.40 -22.02
C GLY A 57 -8.79 4.13 -20.99
N GLU A 58 -9.88 4.79 -21.42
CA GLU A 58 -10.81 5.44 -20.49
C GLU A 58 -11.53 4.42 -19.59
N ALA A 59 -12.05 3.33 -20.17
CA ALA A 59 -12.72 2.28 -19.41
C ALA A 59 -11.78 1.64 -18.36
N LEU A 60 -10.55 1.35 -18.75
CA LEU A 60 -9.51 0.86 -17.86
C LEU A 60 -9.20 1.84 -16.72
N MET A 61 -8.98 3.12 -17.03
CA MET A 61 -8.69 4.13 -16.01
C MET A 61 -9.85 4.26 -15.01
N LEU A 62 -11.09 4.17 -15.49
CA LEU A 62 -12.27 4.15 -14.64
C LEU A 62 -12.31 2.90 -13.77
N ALA A 63 -12.00 1.72 -14.32
CA ALA A 63 -11.95 0.46 -13.56
C ALA A 63 -10.87 0.50 -12.47
N VAL A 64 -9.65 0.96 -12.78
CA VAL A 64 -8.56 1.12 -11.81
C VAL A 64 -8.93 2.14 -10.72
N ARG A 65 -9.56 3.27 -11.10
CA ARG A 65 -10.05 4.26 -10.13
C ARG A 65 -11.14 3.66 -9.23
N SER A 66 -12.05 2.87 -9.80
CA SER A 66 -13.09 2.17 -9.05
C SER A 66 -12.49 1.18 -8.06
N LEU A 67 -11.51 0.37 -8.49
CA LEU A 67 -10.80 -0.56 -7.62
C LEU A 67 -10.12 0.17 -6.45
N ARG A 68 -9.42 1.27 -6.69
CA ARG A 68 -8.81 2.07 -5.61
C ARG A 68 -9.85 2.63 -4.64
N LYS A 69 -11.02 3.05 -5.13
CA LYS A 69 -12.11 3.53 -4.30
C LYS A 69 -12.71 2.41 -3.44
N GLU A 70 -12.94 1.25 -4.04
CA GLU A 70 -13.43 0.05 -3.35
C GLU A 70 -12.45 -0.40 -2.26
N THR A 71 -11.17 -0.46 -2.60
CA THR A 71 -10.08 -0.81 -1.66
C THR A 71 -10.05 0.15 -0.49
N ARG A 72 -10.22 1.45 -0.75
CA ARG A 72 -10.34 2.45 0.32
C ARG A 72 -11.61 2.27 1.15
N GLY A 73 -12.68 1.73 0.57
CA GLY A 73 -13.89 1.33 1.26
C GLY A 73 -13.61 0.24 2.30
N TRP A 74 -12.92 -0.83 1.89
CA TRP A 74 -12.51 -1.91 2.79
C TRP A 74 -11.67 -1.40 3.96
N PHE A 75 -10.75 -0.48 3.70
CA PHE A 75 -9.93 0.12 4.76
C PHE A 75 -10.76 0.90 5.79
N ASN A 76 -11.80 1.60 5.34
CA ASN A 76 -12.66 2.42 6.21
C ASN A 76 -13.72 1.60 6.93
N GLU A 77 -13.85 0.31 6.61
CA GLU A 77 -14.76 -0.59 7.30
C GLU A 77 -14.23 -0.84 8.72
N LYS A 78 -15.08 -0.53 9.69
CA LYS A 78 -14.77 -0.73 11.10
C LYS A 78 -15.03 -2.19 11.47
N ARG A 79 -14.10 -2.82 12.19
CA ARG A 79 -14.33 -4.12 12.85
C ARG A 79 -15.28 -3.98 14.02
N HIS A 80 -15.14 -2.89 14.78
CA HIS A 80 -15.94 -2.58 15.96
C HIS A 80 -16.24 -1.07 16.03
N ASP A 81 -17.32 -0.71 16.72
CA ASP A 81 -17.79 0.68 16.79
C ASP A 81 -16.75 1.62 17.42
N ASP A 82 -15.96 1.09 18.36
CA ASP A 82 -14.94 1.81 19.13
C ASP A 82 -13.61 2.02 18.38
N GLU A 83 -13.51 1.68 17.10
CA GLU A 83 -12.28 1.93 16.34
C GLU A 83 -11.97 3.44 16.23
N ASP A 84 -10.74 3.80 16.59
CA ASP A 84 -10.23 5.15 16.70
C ASP A 84 -9.17 5.47 15.62
N GLU A 85 -8.61 6.67 15.67
CA GLU A 85 -7.60 7.11 14.69
C GLU A 85 -6.29 6.30 14.79
N ASP A 86 -5.95 5.82 15.98
CA ASP A 86 -4.75 4.99 16.19
C ASP A 86 -4.91 3.61 15.52
N ASP A 87 -6.11 3.01 15.54
CA ASP A 87 -6.43 1.79 14.81
C ASP A 87 -6.28 2.00 13.30
N ALA A 88 -6.71 3.16 12.78
CA ALA A 88 -6.52 3.49 11.38
C ALA A 88 -5.02 3.58 11.00
N PHE A 89 -4.17 4.10 11.90
CA PHE A 89 -2.71 4.10 11.66
C PHE A 89 -2.11 2.69 11.76
N ALA A 90 -2.56 1.86 12.69
CA ALA A 90 -2.16 0.46 12.82
C ALA A 90 -2.56 -0.35 11.56
N LYS A 91 -3.81 -0.23 11.09
CA LYS A 91 -4.28 -0.80 9.82
C LYS A 91 -3.44 -0.37 8.64
N ALA A 92 -3.17 0.94 8.50
CA ALA A 92 -2.37 1.45 7.38
C ALA A 92 -0.93 0.92 7.44
N SER A 93 -0.37 0.80 8.64
CA SER A 93 0.92 0.16 8.87
C SER A 93 0.91 -1.31 8.46
N ALA A 94 -0.13 -2.08 8.80
CA ALA A 94 -0.30 -3.46 8.39
C ALA A 94 -0.37 -3.60 6.86
N TRP A 95 -1.13 -2.74 6.19
CA TRP A 95 -1.20 -2.69 4.72
C TRP A 95 0.15 -2.41 4.07
N TYR A 96 0.94 -1.51 4.67
CA TYR A 96 2.32 -1.28 4.23
C TYR A 96 3.18 -2.52 4.45
N HIS A 97 3.06 -3.17 5.61
CA HIS A 97 3.85 -4.34 5.97
C HIS A 97 3.62 -5.49 4.99
N VAL A 98 2.38 -5.89 4.74
CA VAL A 98 2.06 -6.99 3.79
C VAL A 98 2.44 -6.66 2.35
N THR A 99 2.60 -5.37 2.00
CA THR A 99 3.00 -4.98 0.64
C THR A 99 4.52 -4.97 0.45
N TYR A 100 5.29 -4.56 1.47
CA TYR A 100 6.72 -4.26 1.30
C TYR A 100 7.65 -5.12 2.13
N HIS A 101 7.15 -5.81 3.15
CA HIS A 101 8.00 -6.61 4.00
C HIS A 101 8.50 -7.85 3.25
N PRO A 102 9.79 -8.20 3.33
CA PRO A 102 10.38 -9.32 2.58
C PRO A 102 9.66 -10.64 2.80
N ASP A 103 9.15 -10.88 4.01
CA ASP A 103 8.45 -12.11 4.36
C ASP A 103 7.17 -12.33 3.54
N TYR A 104 6.59 -11.27 2.97
CA TYR A 104 5.38 -11.34 2.16
C TYR A 104 5.65 -11.32 0.65
N TRP A 105 6.92 -11.24 0.27
CA TRP A 105 7.30 -11.13 -1.12
C TRP A 105 7.07 -12.44 -1.86
N GLY A 106 6.23 -12.39 -2.91
CA GLY A 106 5.93 -13.57 -3.72
C GLY A 106 4.91 -14.52 -3.12
N ILE A 107 4.41 -14.29 -1.90
CA ILE A 107 3.33 -15.08 -1.29
C ILE A 107 2.00 -14.87 -2.04
N TYR A 108 1.79 -13.67 -2.57
CA TYR A 108 0.57 -13.33 -3.30
C TYR A 108 0.72 -13.64 -4.79
N ASN A 109 -0.34 -14.19 -5.39
CA ASN A 109 -0.45 -14.53 -6.81
C ASN A 109 0.47 -15.66 -7.31
N GLU A 110 0.95 -16.56 -6.44
CA GLU A 110 1.78 -17.71 -6.84
C GLU A 110 1.10 -18.57 -7.91
N GLU A 111 -0.20 -18.87 -7.74
CA GLU A 111 -0.95 -19.74 -8.65
C GLU A 111 -1.06 -19.20 -10.08
N LEU A 112 -1.05 -17.87 -10.22
CA LEU A 112 -1.22 -17.17 -11.51
C LEU A 112 0.11 -16.74 -12.12
N ASN A 113 1.25 -17.01 -11.44
CA ASN A 113 2.60 -16.60 -11.85
C ASN A 113 2.69 -15.11 -12.19
N ARG A 114 1.95 -14.27 -11.46
CA ARG A 114 1.93 -12.81 -11.63
C ARG A 114 3.00 -12.15 -10.74
N PRO A 115 3.52 -10.97 -11.13
CA PRO A 115 4.47 -10.25 -10.29
C PRO A 115 3.81 -9.76 -8.99
N HIS A 116 4.64 -9.55 -7.97
CA HIS A 116 4.21 -8.93 -6.71
C HIS A 116 3.85 -7.45 -6.91
N PHE A 117 2.58 -7.09 -6.68
CA PHE A 117 2.09 -5.73 -6.86
C PHE A 117 2.34 -4.85 -5.63
N LEU A 118 2.72 -3.59 -5.86
CA LEU A 118 3.16 -2.63 -4.84
C LEU A 118 2.16 -1.51 -4.55
N SER A 119 1.13 -1.36 -5.37
CA SER A 119 0.20 -0.22 -5.31
C SER A 119 -0.88 -0.34 -4.24
N PHE A 120 -1.11 -1.52 -3.69
CA PHE A 120 -2.10 -1.77 -2.65
C PHE A 120 -1.96 -0.79 -1.47
N ALA A 121 -0.81 -0.76 -0.80
CA ALA A 121 -0.55 0.13 0.33
C ALA A 121 -0.76 1.61 -0.03
N TRP A 122 -0.51 2.02 -1.27
CA TRP A 122 -0.70 3.41 -1.68
C TRP A 122 -2.17 3.82 -1.83
N CYS A 123 -3.13 2.90 -1.70
CA CYS A 123 -4.55 3.25 -1.59
C CYS A 123 -4.86 4.03 -0.30
N VAL A 124 -4.01 3.91 0.72
CA VAL A 124 -4.13 4.59 2.02
C VAL A 124 -3.00 5.59 2.26
N TYR A 125 -2.51 6.21 1.18
CA TYR A 125 -1.36 7.12 1.19
C TYR A 125 -1.49 8.26 2.21
N ASP A 126 -2.70 8.76 2.47
CA ASP A 126 -2.93 9.85 3.41
C ASP A 126 -2.51 9.46 4.84
N LYS A 127 -2.80 8.23 5.26
CA LYS A 127 -2.40 7.71 6.57
C LYS A 127 -0.91 7.39 6.60
N LEU A 128 -0.39 6.77 5.54
CA LEU A 128 1.04 6.46 5.42
C LEU A 128 1.93 7.70 5.49
N ILE A 129 1.54 8.79 4.84
CA ILE A 129 2.30 10.06 4.88
C ILE A 129 2.36 10.59 6.32
N VAL A 130 1.25 10.56 7.05
CA VAL A 130 1.20 11.00 8.45
C VAL A 130 2.08 10.12 9.34
N ILE A 131 2.01 8.79 9.20
CA ILE A 131 2.88 7.85 9.92
C ILE A 131 4.36 8.17 9.66
N LYS A 132 4.72 8.35 8.38
CA LYS A 132 6.10 8.68 8.00
C LYS A 132 6.56 9.99 8.64
N GLN A 133 5.71 11.01 8.64
CA GLN A 133 6.02 12.31 9.27
C GLN A 133 6.21 12.18 10.79
N LYS A 134 5.30 11.50 11.50
CA LYS A 134 5.40 11.24 12.95
C LYS A 134 6.73 10.51 13.27
N ASN A 135 7.04 9.45 12.54
CA ASN A 135 8.26 8.66 12.72
C ASN A 135 9.54 9.48 12.48
N MET A 136 9.56 10.35 11.47
CA MET A 136 10.70 11.24 11.24
C MET A 136 10.91 12.26 12.37
N ARG A 137 9.82 12.81 12.92
CA ARG A 137 9.89 13.73 14.06
C ARG A 137 10.45 13.05 15.31
N MET A 138 9.96 11.84 15.60
CA MET A 138 10.44 11.04 16.74
C MET A 138 11.92 10.69 16.63
N ARG A 139 12.38 10.27 15.44
CA ARG A 139 13.81 9.97 15.20
C ARG A 139 14.69 11.20 15.44
N ARG A 140 14.31 12.37 14.91
CA ARG A 140 15.05 13.62 15.12
C ARG A 140 15.12 14.02 16.59
N ALA A 141 14.00 13.87 17.32
CA ALA A 141 13.95 14.15 18.75
C ALA A 141 14.90 13.21 19.53
N ALA A 142 14.87 11.91 19.24
CA ALA A 142 15.77 10.92 19.85
C ALA A 142 17.25 11.23 19.58
N GLU A 143 17.60 11.54 18.32
CA GLU A 143 18.96 11.93 17.94
C GLU A 143 19.44 13.21 18.66
N SER A 144 18.53 14.17 18.86
CA SER A 144 18.84 15.40 19.60
C SER A 144 19.10 15.13 21.08
N LEU A 145 18.32 14.24 21.69
CA LEU A 145 18.47 13.85 23.09
C LEU A 145 19.78 13.09 23.29
N GLN A 146 20.09 12.15 22.39
CA GLN A 146 21.34 11.40 22.42
C GLN A 146 22.56 12.31 22.31
N ARG A 147 22.53 13.30 21.41
CA ARG A 147 23.58 14.32 21.29
C ARG A 147 23.77 15.12 22.58
N ARG A 148 22.67 15.55 23.22
CA ARG A 148 22.72 16.28 24.50
C ARG A 148 23.35 15.43 25.61
N MET A 149 22.95 14.15 25.71
CA MET A 149 23.50 13.22 26.70
C MET A 149 24.99 12.96 26.46
N GLN A 150 25.42 12.80 25.21
CA GLN A 150 26.84 12.64 24.87
C GLN A 150 27.64 13.89 25.22
N SER A 151 27.14 15.09 24.91
CA SER A 151 27.83 16.35 25.26
C SER A 151 27.95 16.55 26.77
N SER A 152 26.97 16.12 27.58
CA SER A 152 27.04 16.25 29.05
C SER A 152 28.05 15.29 29.69
N LEU A 153 28.36 14.17 29.04
CA LEU A 153 29.33 13.18 29.55
C LEU A 153 30.78 13.58 29.27
N HIS A 154 31.04 14.45 28.29
CA HIS A 154 32.39 14.91 27.92
C HIS A 154 32.86 16.15 28.72
N ILE A 155 32.07 16.66 29.66
CA ILE A 155 32.38 17.84 30.50
C ILE A 155 32.94 17.41 31.89
N ARG A 156 33.41 16.17 32.04
CA ARG A 156 34.02 15.66 33.29
C ARG A 156 35.46 15.24 33.10
#